data_AF-A0A0L0RYG1-F1
#
_entry.id   AF-A0A0L0RYG1-F1
#
_cell.length_a   1.000
_cell.length_b   1.000
_cell.length_c   1.000
_cell.angle_alpha   90.00
_cell.angle_beta   90.00
_cell.angle_gamma   90.00
#
_symmetry.space_group_name_H-M   'P 1'
#
loop_
_entity.id
_entity.type
_entity.pdbx_description
1 polymer ?
#
loop_
_entity_poly.entity_id
_entity_poly.type
_entity_poly.pdbx_seq_one_letter_code
_entity_poly.pdbx_strand_id
1 'polypeptide(L)'
;MSNILDKPLESWAGYISVLPGAFSAYRYRALQGRPLEQYFKGEKLHDSGDVFAANMYLAEDRILCFELVAKKNEGWVLYYEKDSQAITDVPDNFPEFISQRRRWLNGSTFALLYALGNVLQIYTSGQSFLRMLVFTIEYLYMFLNFGEFWIPDALVDRPGDPSD
;
A
#
# COMPACT_ATOMS: atom_id res chain seq x y z
N MET A 1 -0.26 12.82 -7.09
CA MET A 1 1.19 13.07 -6.88
C MET A 1 1.43 13.01 -5.39
N SER A 2 2.47 12.31 -4.93
CA SER A 2 2.78 12.26 -3.50
C SER A 2 3.26 13.63 -3.01
N ASN A 3 2.62 14.15 -1.98
CA ASN A 3 3.00 15.37 -1.28
C ASN A 3 4.15 15.07 -0.32
N ILE A 4 5.01 16.06 -0.06
CA ILE A 4 6.11 15.95 0.92
C ILE A 4 5.62 15.57 2.32
N LEU A 5 4.34 15.84 2.62
CA LEU A 5 3.71 15.54 3.90
C LEU A 5 3.12 14.13 4.01
N ASP A 6 3.01 13.37 2.91
CA ASP A 6 2.33 12.08 2.92
C ASP A 6 3.03 11.08 3.85
N LYS A 7 4.35 10.90 3.67
CA LYS A 7 5.13 9.93 4.46
C LYS A 7 5.22 10.29 5.94
N PRO A 8 5.42 11.57 6.31
CA PRO A 8 5.28 12.00 7.70
C PRO A 8 3.88 11.72 8.30
N LEU A 9 2.80 11.97 7.54
CA LEU A 9 1.43 11.75 8.02
C LEU A 9 1.11 10.25 8.20
N GLU A 10 1.44 9.43 7.21
CA GLU A 10 1.37 7.96 7.27
C GLU A 10 2.15 7.42 8.48
N SER A 11 3.38 7.92 8.68
CA SER A 11 4.20 7.55 9.84
C SER A 11 3.61 7.97 11.18
N TRP A 12 2.93 9.11 11.25
CA TRP A 12 2.24 9.53 12.46
C TRP A 12 1.03 8.65 12.77
N ALA A 13 0.26 8.29 11.74
CA ALA A 13 -0.82 7.30 11.86
C ALA A 13 -0.29 5.93 12.31
N GLY A 14 0.92 5.58 11.88
CA GLY A 14 1.59 4.31 12.15
C GLY A 14 1.30 3.23 11.12
N TYR A 15 0.79 3.64 9.95
CA TYR A 15 0.60 2.79 8.78
C TYR A 15 1.18 3.53 7.58
N ILE A 16 2.07 2.86 6.85
CA ILE A 16 2.71 3.39 5.64
C ILE A 16 2.25 2.49 4.51
N SER A 17 1.52 3.07 3.54
CA SER A 17 0.86 2.33 2.45
C SER A 17 1.83 1.63 1.49
N VAL A 18 3.08 2.10 1.47
CA VAL A 18 4.18 1.48 0.73
C VAL A 18 5.50 1.81 1.38
N LEU A 19 6.22 0.75 1.68
CA LEU A 19 7.62 0.78 2.04
C LEU A 19 8.49 0.54 0.80
N PRO A 20 9.62 1.24 0.65
CA PRO A 20 10.58 0.89 -0.38
C PRO A 20 11.18 -0.49 -0.04
N GLY A 21 10.93 -1.49 -0.89
CA GLY A 21 11.29 -2.90 -0.63
C GLY A 21 12.77 -3.11 -0.31
N ALA A 22 13.66 -2.40 -1.01
CA ALA A 22 15.10 -2.45 -0.78
C ALA A 22 15.58 -1.59 0.41
N PHE A 23 14.70 -0.80 1.02
CA PHE A 23 15.06 0.18 2.04
C PHE A 23 14.09 0.21 3.21
N SER A 24 13.97 -0.93 3.88
CA SER A 24 13.12 -1.11 5.06
C SER A 24 13.76 -2.04 6.06
N ALA A 25 13.54 -1.78 7.35
CA ALA A 25 14.04 -2.61 8.44
C ALA A 25 12.87 -3.10 9.29
N TYR A 26 12.88 -4.39 9.62
CA TYR A 26 11.81 -5.03 10.37
C TYR A 26 12.36 -5.76 11.58
N ARG A 27 11.59 -5.75 12.67
CA ARG A 27 11.86 -6.68 13.78
C ARG A 27 11.48 -8.09 13.32
N TYR A 28 12.40 -9.04 13.44
CA TYR A 28 12.17 -10.43 13.03
C TYR A 28 10.86 -11.00 13.60
N ARG A 29 10.57 -10.74 14.89
CA ARG A 29 9.31 -11.20 15.53
C ARG A 29 8.04 -10.61 14.90
N ALA A 30 8.10 -9.42 14.31
CA ALA A 30 6.97 -8.81 13.64
C ALA A 30 6.65 -9.55 12.33
N LEU A 31 7.68 -9.97 11.59
CA LEU A 31 7.55 -10.71 10.32
C LEU A 31 6.92 -12.10 10.52
N GLN A 32 7.27 -12.81 11.59
CA GLN A 32 6.87 -14.22 11.77
C GLN A 32 5.35 -14.48 11.67
N GLY A 33 5.00 -15.64 11.13
CA GLY A 33 3.61 -16.10 10.95
C GLY A 33 2.97 -15.48 9.72
N ARG A 34 1.71 -15.04 9.87
CA ARG A 34 0.88 -14.54 8.77
C ARG A 34 1.56 -13.48 7.87
N PRO A 35 2.30 -12.47 8.39
CA PRO A 35 2.92 -11.46 7.52
C PRO A 35 3.93 -12.06 6.54
N LEU A 36 4.81 -12.95 7.01
CA LEU A 36 5.78 -13.64 6.16
C LEU A 36 5.10 -14.64 5.20
N GLU A 37 4.05 -15.32 5.67
CA GLU A 37 3.26 -16.24 4.83
C GLU A 37 2.58 -15.51 3.67
N GLN A 38 1.98 -14.34 3.89
CA GLN A 38 1.37 -13.55 2.82
C GLN A 38 2.42 -12.94 1.90
N TYR A 39 3.57 -12.50 2.43
CA TYR A 39 4.67 -11.98 1.61
C TYR A 39 5.11 -12.99 0.54
N PHE A 40 5.35 -14.24 0.93
CA PHE A 40 5.77 -15.31 0.01
C PHE A 40 4.63 -16.02 -0.72
N LYS A 41 3.38 -15.62 -0.50
CA LYS A 41 2.23 -16.30 -1.13
C LYS A 41 2.21 -16.12 -2.64
N GLY A 42 2.70 -14.98 -3.14
CA GLY A 42 2.85 -14.71 -4.57
C GLY A 42 3.76 -15.70 -5.29
N GLU A 43 4.85 -16.12 -4.65
CA GLU A 43 5.80 -17.08 -5.22
C GLU A 43 5.16 -18.45 -5.47
N LYS A 44 4.22 -18.86 -4.61
CA LYS A 44 3.49 -20.14 -4.74
C LYS A 44 2.35 -20.09 -5.76
N LEU A 45 1.84 -18.90 -6.08
CA LEU A 45 0.75 -18.67 -7.03
C LEU A 45 1.24 -18.63 -8.48
N HIS A 46 2.54 -18.46 -8.70
CA HIS A 46 3.14 -18.48 -10.03
C HIS A 46 2.88 -19.81 -10.77
N ASP A 47 2.70 -20.91 -10.03
CA ASP A 47 2.44 -22.24 -10.57
C ASP A 47 0.94 -22.53 -10.80
N SER A 48 0.02 -21.70 -10.28
CA SER A 48 -1.42 -22.01 -10.26
C SER A 48 -2.23 -21.40 -11.41
N GLY A 49 -1.62 -20.56 -12.27
CA GLY A 49 -2.25 -19.99 -13.46
C GLY A 49 -3.31 -18.89 -13.23
N ASP A 50 -3.54 -18.48 -11.98
CA ASP A 50 -4.44 -17.37 -11.66
C ASP A 50 -3.71 -16.03 -11.82
N VAL A 51 -3.88 -15.43 -12.99
CA VAL A 51 -3.28 -14.15 -13.38
C VAL A 51 -3.73 -13.00 -12.47
N PHE A 52 -4.95 -13.05 -11.91
CA PHE A 52 -5.44 -12.00 -11.02
C PHE A 52 -4.75 -12.08 -9.66
N ALA A 53 -4.67 -13.28 -9.08
CA ALA A 53 -3.94 -13.50 -7.84
C ALA A 53 -2.44 -13.21 -8.00
N ALA A 54 -1.81 -13.64 -9.11
CA ALA A 54 -0.40 -13.34 -9.39
C ALA A 54 -0.13 -11.83 -9.49
N ASN A 55 -1.01 -11.07 -10.15
CA ASN A 55 -0.91 -9.61 -10.22
C ASN A 55 -1.13 -8.91 -8.87
N MET A 56 -1.93 -9.50 -7.98
CA MET A 56 -2.13 -8.96 -6.64
C MET A 56 -0.85 -9.05 -5.79
N TYR A 57 -0.11 -10.16 -5.90
CA TYR A 57 1.14 -10.37 -5.15
C TYR A 57 2.40 -9.85 -5.85
N LEU A 58 2.27 -9.15 -6.98
CA LEU A 58 3.35 -8.33 -7.57
C LEU A 58 3.72 -7.10 -6.72
N ALA A 59 3.02 -6.91 -5.59
CA ALA A 59 3.17 -5.86 -4.61
C ALA A 59 3.28 -6.40 -3.17
N GLU A 60 4.05 -7.48 -3.01
CA GLU A 60 4.35 -8.18 -1.77
C GLU A 60 4.76 -7.23 -0.64
N ASP A 61 5.58 -6.21 -0.92
CA ASP A 61 6.02 -5.21 0.06
C ASP A 61 4.85 -4.41 0.65
N ARG A 62 3.83 -4.11 -0.17
CA ARG A 62 2.66 -3.33 0.25
C ARG A 62 1.68 -4.18 1.05
N ILE A 63 1.51 -5.45 0.64
CA ILE A 63 0.73 -6.42 1.42
C ILE A 63 1.37 -6.60 2.79
N LEU A 64 2.71 -6.70 2.85
CA LEU A 64 3.46 -6.82 4.10
C LEU A 64 3.21 -5.62 5.03
N CYS A 65 3.11 -4.40 4.50
CA CYS A 65 2.80 -3.22 5.31
C CYS A 65 1.48 -3.38 6.08
N PHE A 66 0.44 -3.84 5.39
CA PHE A 66 -0.86 -4.12 6.00
C PHE A 66 -0.76 -5.26 7.02
N GLU A 67 -0.17 -6.39 6.62
CA GLU A 67 -0.11 -7.58 7.47
C GLU A 67 0.69 -7.38 8.77
N LEU A 68 1.72 -6.52 8.74
CA LEU A 68 2.45 -6.14 9.94
C LEU A 68 1.53 -5.42 10.94
N VAL A 69 0.82 -4.38 10.49
CA VAL A 69 -0.06 -3.57 11.33
C VAL A 69 -1.31 -4.32 11.76
N ALA A 70 -1.82 -5.23 10.92
CA ALA A 70 -2.99 -6.07 11.18
C ALA A 70 -2.68 -7.33 12.00
N LYS A 71 -1.40 -7.58 12.33
CA LYS A 71 -1.00 -8.77 13.08
C LYS A 71 -1.73 -8.86 14.42
N LYS A 72 -2.43 -9.97 14.62
CA LYS A 72 -3.34 -10.19 15.75
C LYS A 72 -2.64 -9.97 17.11
N ASN A 73 -3.24 -9.15 17.96
CA ASN A 73 -2.83 -8.88 19.35
C ASN A 73 -1.39 -8.36 19.55
N GLU A 74 -0.80 -7.68 18.55
CA GLU A 74 0.61 -7.24 18.63
C GLU A 74 0.81 -5.72 18.55
N GLY A 75 -0.09 -4.99 17.90
CA GLY A 75 -0.08 -3.51 17.88
C GLY A 75 1.12 -2.90 17.16
N TRP A 76 1.63 -3.54 16.10
CA TRP A 76 2.78 -3.05 15.34
C TRP A 76 2.47 -1.79 14.55
N VAL A 77 3.49 -0.93 14.40
CA VAL A 77 3.37 0.33 13.66
C VAL A 77 4.53 0.45 12.68
N LEU A 78 4.28 1.16 11.58
CA LEU A 78 5.29 1.52 10.59
C LEU A 78 5.72 2.97 10.83
N TYR A 79 7.03 3.22 10.73
CA TYR A 79 7.62 4.52 10.99
C TYR A 79 8.56 4.92 9.85
N TYR A 80 8.49 6.18 9.45
CA TYR A 80 9.36 6.78 8.45
C TYR A 80 10.50 7.56 9.13
N GLU A 81 11.75 7.18 8.84
CA GLU A 81 12.94 7.87 9.33
C GLU A 81 13.51 8.77 8.24
N LYS A 82 13.44 10.09 8.42
CA LYS A 82 13.85 11.08 7.42
C LYS A 82 15.37 11.12 7.20
N ASP A 83 16.15 10.76 8.21
CA ASP A 83 17.62 10.83 8.16
C ASP A 83 18.22 9.53 7.58
N SER A 84 17.37 8.54 7.30
CA SER A 84 17.78 7.29 6.68
C SER A 84 18.07 7.50 5.18
N GLN A 85 19.21 6.98 4.71
CA GLN A 85 19.65 7.11 3.32
C GLN A 85 19.96 5.74 2.70
N ALA A 86 19.59 5.57 1.44
CA ALA A 86 19.99 4.44 0.60
C ALA A 86 20.29 4.93 -0.82
N ILE A 87 21.19 4.21 -1.48
CA ILE A 87 21.52 4.41 -2.89
C ILE A 87 20.95 3.22 -3.65
N THR A 88 20.26 3.49 -4.74
CA THR A 88 19.69 2.49 -5.64
C THR A 88 20.00 2.88 -7.07
N ASP A 89 20.03 1.89 -7.95
CA ASP A 89 20.14 2.12 -9.38
C ASP A 89 18.87 2.77 -9.92
N VAL A 90 19.05 3.65 -10.91
CA VAL A 90 17.95 4.29 -11.65
C VAL A 90 17.68 3.52 -12.94
N PRO A 91 16.45 3.57 -13.49
CA PRO A 91 16.18 2.96 -14.79
C PRO A 91 17.09 3.53 -15.89
N ASP A 92 17.65 2.66 -16.72
CA ASP A 92 18.64 3.06 -17.76
C ASP A 92 17.97 3.64 -19.01
N ASN A 93 16.71 3.29 -19.26
CA ASN A 93 16.00 3.67 -20.47
C ASN A 93 14.51 3.97 -20.23
N PHE A 94 13.92 4.71 -21.17
CA PHE A 94 12.52 5.12 -21.09
C PHE A 94 11.53 3.94 -21.03
N PRO A 95 11.65 2.87 -21.84
CA PRO A 95 10.79 1.69 -21.72
C PRO A 95 10.80 1.05 -20.32
N GLU A 96 11.97 0.92 -19.70
CA GLU A 96 12.11 0.39 -18.35
C GLU A 96 11.41 1.30 -17.32
N PHE A 97 11.63 2.62 -17.41
CA PHE A 97 10.96 3.59 -16.54
C PHE A 97 9.43 3.48 -16.61
N ILE A 98 8.87 3.36 -17.82
CA ILE A 98 7.42 3.17 -18.01
C ILE A 98 6.95 1.83 -17.43
N SER A 99 7.72 0.75 -17.62
CA SER A 99 7.41 -0.56 -17.04
C SER A 99 7.36 -0.52 -15.51
N GLN A 100 8.32 0.14 -14.87
CA GLN A 100 8.36 0.33 -13.42
C GLN A 100 7.15 1.15 -12.92
N ARG A 101 6.82 2.25 -13.59
CA ARG A 101 5.64 3.06 -13.27
C ARG A 101 4.35 2.24 -13.33
N ARG A 102 4.19 1.41 -14.37
CA ARG A 102 3.04 0.50 -14.50
C ARG A 102 2.99 -0.51 -13.37
N ARG A 103 4.12 -1.12 -12.99
CA ARG A 103 4.20 -2.03 -11.83
C ARG A 103 3.76 -1.34 -10.54
N TRP A 104 4.23 -0.11 -10.31
CA TRP A 104 3.90 0.65 -9.10
C TRP A 104 2.42 1.06 -9.04
N LEU A 105 1.83 1.44 -10.18
CA LEU A 105 0.42 1.79 -10.26
C LEU A 105 -0.46 0.56 -9.98
N ASN A 106 -0.20 -0.56 -10.66
CA ASN A 106 -0.92 -1.81 -10.45
C ASN A 106 -0.77 -2.28 -9.01
N GLY A 107 0.45 -2.25 -8.48
CA GLY A 107 0.72 -2.66 -7.10
C GLY A 107 0.00 -1.81 -6.05
N SER A 108 -0.14 -0.50 -6.29
CA SER A 108 -0.89 0.39 -5.39
C SER A 108 -2.38 0.05 -5.38
N THR A 109 -2.97 -0.20 -6.55
CA THR A 109 -4.38 -0.61 -6.69
C THR A 109 -4.66 -1.92 -5.96
N PHE A 110 -3.86 -2.96 -6.22
CA PHE A 110 -4.07 -4.27 -5.62
C PHE A 110 -3.84 -4.26 -4.11
N ALA A 111 -2.84 -3.53 -3.62
CA ALA A 111 -2.60 -3.38 -2.19
C ALA A 111 -3.77 -2.68 -1.47
N LEU A 112 -4.36 -1.66 -2.09
CA LEU A 112 -5.54 -1.00 -1.53
C LEU A 112 -6.74 -1.96 -1.46
N LEU A 113 -7.04 -2.68 -2.54
CA LEU A 113 -8.12 -3.67 -2.55
C LEU A 113 -7.90 -4.76 -1.50
N TYR A 114 -6.65 -5.22 -1.34
CA TYR A 114 -6.27 -6.17 -0.32
C TYR A 114 -6.50 -5.62 1.10
N ALA A 115 -6.02 -4.42 1.38
CA ALA A 115 -6.18 -3.78 2.68
C ALA A 115 -7.67 -3.57 3.02
N LEU A 116 -8.48 -3.11 2.06
CA LEU A 116 -9.92 -2.94 2.23
C LEU A 116 -10.65 -4.26 2.47
N GLY A 117 -10.34 -5.29 1.69
CA GLY A 117 -10.92 -6.63 1.86
C GLY A 117 -10.55 -7.29 3.20
N ASN A 118 -9.46 -6.87 3.82
CA ASN A 118 -8.96 -7.41 5.09
C ASN A 118 -9.08 -6.44 6.26
N VAL A 119 -9.66 -5.25 6.10
CA VAL A 119 -9.62 -4.14 7.08
C VAL A 119 -10.14 -4.53 8.46
N LEU A 120 -11.07 -5.49 8.54
CA LEU A 120 -11.59 -6.00 9.81
C LEU A 120 -10.52 -6.60 10.73
N GLN A 121 -9.39 -7.05 10.18
CA GLN A 121 -8.28 -7.60 10.96
C GLN A 121 -7.63 -6.55 11.86
N ILE A 122 -7.67 -5.27 11.47
CA ILE A 122 -7.16 -4.15 12.28
C ILE A 122 -7.83 -4.13 13.66
N TYR A 123 -9.12 -4.45 13.75
CA TYR A 123 -9.85 -4.46 15.01
C TYR A 123 -9.42 -5.60 15.96
N THR A 124 -8.66 -6.57 15.46
CA THR A 124 -8.08 -7.66 16.26
C THR A 124 -6.56 -7.55 16.43
N SER A 125 -5.94 -6.50 15.87
CA SER A 125 -4.49 -6.37 15.79
C SER A 125 -3.83 -5.89 17.09
N GLY A 126 -4.59 -5.53 18.12
CA GLY A 126 -4.05 -5.05 19.39
C GLY A 126 -3.70 -3.55 19.41
N GLN A 127 -4.12 -2.80 18.39
CA GLN A 127 -3.95 -1.35 18.33
C GLN A 127 -4.86 -0.65 19.35
N SER A 128 -4.44 0.53 19.79
CA SER A 128 -5.29 1.37 20.64
C SER A 128 -6.53 1.84 19.87
N PHE A 129 -7.61 2.14 20.61
CA PHE A 129 -8.87 2.62 20.03
C PHE A 129 -8.67 3.83 19.11
N LEU A 130 -7.90 4.83 19.56
CA LEU A 130 -7.62 6.03 18.77
C LEU A 130 -6.88 5.69 17.47
N ARG A 131 -5.92 4.77 17.51
CA ARG A 131 -5.17 4.38 16.31
C ARG A 131 -6.03 3.59 15.33
N MET A 132 -6.93 2.73 15.82
CA MET A 132 -7.91 2.07 14.95
C MET A 132 -8.83 3.07 14.24
N LEU A 133 -9.23 4.15 14.92
CA LEU A 133 -9.99 5.24 14.31
C LEU A 133 -9.16 5.94 13.22
N VAL A 134 -7.89 6.26 13.51
CA VAL A 134 -6.99 6.89 12.54
C VAL A 134 -6.79 6.01 11.30
N PHE A 135 -6.54 4.70 11.48
CA PHE A 135 -6.42 3.76 10.36
C PHE A 135 -7.71 3.68 9.54
N THR A 136 -8.87 3.68 10.19
CA THR A 136 -10.17 3.70 9.48
C THR A 136 -10.31 4.96 8.62
N ILE A 137 -9.94 6.14 9.15
CA ILE A 137 -9.95 7.40 8.41
C ILE A 137 -8.96 7.35 7.23
N GLU A 138 -7.76 6.82 7.47
CA GLU A 138 -6.72 6.70 6.45
C GLU A 138 -7.14 5.78 5.30
N TYR A 139 -7.67 4.59 5.59
CA TYR A 139 -8.19 3.68 4.56
C TYR A 139 -9.38 4.27 3.81
N LEU A 140 -10.26 5.02 4.50
CA LEU A 140 -11.36 5.74 3.84
C LEU A 140 -10.83 6.81 2.91
N TYR A 141 -9.83 7.59 3.34
CA TYR A 141 -9.17 8.58 2.48
C TYR A 141 -8.57 7.92 1.25
N MET A 142 -7.81 6.83 1.41
CA MET A 142 -7.24 6.08 0.28
C MET A 142 -8.31 5.54 -0.68
N PHE A 143 -9.44 5.05 -0.13
CA PHE A 143 -10.56 4.56 -0.93
C PHE A 143 -11.23 5.67 -1.76
N LEU A 144 -11.45 6.86 -1.18
CA LEU A 144 -12.03 8.00 -1.89
C LEU A 144 -11.12 8.48 -3.02
N ASN A 145 -9.80 8.63 -2.75
CA ASN A 145 -8.82 8.99 -3.78
C ASN A 145 -8.76 7.95 -4.91
N PHE A 146 -8.91 6.67 -4.58
CA PHE A 146 -8.97 5.61 -5.58
C PHE A 146 -10.22 5.73 -6.46
N GLY A 147 -11.37 6.08 -5.88
CA GLY A 147 -12.60 6.35 -6.62
C GLY A 147 -12.42 7.49 -7.64
N GLU A 148 -11.81 8.59 -7.23
CA GLU A 148 -11.52 9.74 -8.12
C GLU A 148 -10.56 9.36 -9.26
N PHE A 149 -9.59 8.46 -9.03
CA PHE A 149 -8.68 8.00 -10.07
C PHE A 149 -9.37 7.15 -11.16
N TRP A 150 -10.38 6.35 -10.78
CA TRP A 150 -11.09 5.44 -11.69
C TRP A 150 -12.39 5.99 -12.26
N ILE A 151 -12.91 7.09 -11.73
CA ILE A 151 -14.05 7.83 -12.25
C ILE A 151 -13.51 9.13 -12.86
N PRO A 152 -13.17 9.16 -14.17
CA PRO A 152 -12.77 10.41 -14.81
C PRO A 152 -13.92 11.40 -14.77
N ASP A 153 -13.60 12.70 -14.66
CA ASP A 153 -14.54 13.82 -14.79
C ASP A 153 -15.39 13.77 -16.08
N ALA A 154 -15.07 12.91 -17.04
CA ALA A 154 -15.87 12.65 -18.24
C ALA A 154 -17.27 12.03 -17.99
N LEU A 155 -17.57 11.56 -16.76
CA LEU A 155 -18.92 11.12 -16.35
C LEU A 155 -19.67 12.18 -15.54
N VAL A 156 -19.01 13.29 -15.21
CA VAL A 156 -19.62 14.48 -14.62
C VAL A 156 -19.71 15.51 -15.74
N ASP A 157 -20.69 15.33 -16.64
CA ASP A 157 -21.13 16.40 -17.52
C ASP A 157 -21.47 17.60 -16.64
N ARG A 158 -20.58 18.59 -16.57
CA ARG A 158 -20.88 19.89 -15.97
C ARG A 158 -21.58 20.70 -17.06
N PRO A 159 -22.91 20.90 -16.99
CA PRO A 159 -23.54 21.79 -17.95
C PRO A 159 -23.05 23.22 -17.68
N GLY A 160 -22.18 23.73 -18.55
CA GLY A 160 -21.91 25.17 -18.67
C GLY A 160 -20.44 25.61 -18.60
N ASP A 161 -19.56 25.09 -19.45
CA ASP A 161 -18.32 25.81 -19.79
C ASP A 161 -18.50 26.51 -21.15
N PRO A 162 -18.60 27.85 -21.20
CA PRO A 162 -18.70 28.60 -22.44
C PRO A 162 -17.30 29.05 -22.88
N SER A 163 -16.70 28.30 -23.81
CA SER A 163 -15.60 28.83 -24.64
C SER A 163 -15.51 28.08 -25.97
N ASP A 164 -16.46 28.40 -26.86
CA ASP A 164 -16.27 28.43 -28.32
C ASP A 164 -16.06 29.89 -28.77
#